data_AF-A0A1C8ZTR3-F1
#
_entry.id   AF-A0A1C8ZTR3-F1
#
_cell.length_a   1.000
_cell.length_b   1.000
_cell.length_c   1.000
_cell.angle_alpha   90.00
_cell.angle_beta   90.00
_cell.angle_gamma   90.00
#
_symmetry.space_group_name_H-M   'P 1'
#
loop_
_entity.id
_entity.type
_entity.pdbx_description
1 polymer ?
#
loop_
_entity_poly.entity_id
_entity_poly.type
_entity_poly.pdbx_seq_one_letter_code
_entity_poly.pdbx_strand_id
1 'polypeptide(L)'
;MIKLDDIDIMVLEEFIIYLNLTSYKFSKITGVPNATSWRVFNRLAELGLIRKNDKGFAITPRGVVITYLHTNKENIKKSCLSLLKKFWNYNGNEEDLKSFLEDICKVLKSLKLSPFTICFNQPVTVATMLYNRIESLREESKRVIADIFLNFFPSVDLSNGCKAIISYDNEGKPYALVARCRKEGVKLNYYCPEISKYLGKMNNELLQKLH
;
A
#
# COMPACT_ATOMS: atom_id res chain seq x y z
N MET A 1 6.15 -21.78 9.92
CA MET A 1 5.20 -20.89 9.20
C MET A 1 4.35 -20.19 10.24
N ILE A 2 4.33 -18.85 10.27
CA ILE A 2 3.51 -18.11 11.24
C ILE A 2 2.03 -18.41 10.94
N LYS A 3 1.27 -18.82 11.95
CA LYS A 3 -0.16 -19.11 11.86
C LYS A 3 -0.87 -18.32 12.95
N LEU A 4 -1.87 -17.54 12.55
CA LEU A 4 -2.77 -16.89 13.50
C LEU A 4 -3.81 -17.90 13.97
N ASP A 5 -4.10 -17.89 15.27
CA ASP A 5 -5.22 -18.62 15.85
C ASP A 5 -6.52 -17.77 15.81
N ASP A 6 -7.65 -18.35 16.19
CA ASP A 6 -8.94 -17.65 16.12
C ASP A 6 -8.99 -16.43 17.05
N ILE A 7 -8.27 -16.47 18.18
CA ILE A 7 -8.19 -15.34 19.11
C ILE A 7 -7.34 -14.21 18.55
N ASP A 8 -6.27 -14.49 17.81
CA ASP A 8 -5.50 -13.49 17.09
C ASP A 8 -6.36 -12.75 16.06
N ILE A 9 -7.12 -13.50 15.27
CA ILE A 9 -8.01 -12.92 14.24
C ILE A 9 -9.07 -12.06 14.92
N MET A 10 -9.74 -12.56 15.96
CA MET A 10 -10.73 -11.78 16.72
C MET A 10 -10.12 -10.47 17.28
N VAL A 11 -8.93 -10.54 17.89
CA VAL A 11 -8.24 -9.34 18.39
C VAL A 11 -8.02 -8.33 17.28
N LEU A 12 -7.50 -8.78 16.14
CA LEU A 12 -7.24 -7.93 14.99
C LEU A 12 -8.53 -7.31 14.41
N GLU A 13 -9.64 -8.05 14.37
CA GLU A 13 -10.95 -7.55 13.96
C GLU A 13 -11.46 -6.45 14.91
N GLU A 14 -11.32 -6.61 16.22
CA GLU A 14 -11.69 -5.58 17.20
C GLU A 14 -10.82 -4.31 17.05
N PHE A 15 -9.55 -4.48 16.70
CA PHE A 15 -8.68 -3.36 16.38
C PHE A 15 -9.07 -2.62 15.09
N ILE A 16 -9.71 -3.28 14.13
CA ILE A 16 -10.29 -2.60 12.96
C ILE A 16 -11.47 -1.69 13.37
N ILE A 17 -12.26 -2.12 14.36
CA ILE A 17 -13.43 -1.37 14.83
C ILE A 17 -13.01 -0.19 15.71
N TYR A 18 -12.15 -0.43 16.70
CA TYR A 18 -11.85 0.56 17.74
C TYR A 18 -10.56 1.35 17.52
N LEU A 19 -9.69 0.90 16.61
CA LEU A 19 -8.36 1.46 16.25
C LEU A 19 -7.32 1.47 17.37
N ASN A 20 -7.74 1.76 18.60
CA ASN A 20 -6.92 1.74 19.81
C ASN A 20 -7.65 1.00 20.94
N LEU A 21 -6.94 0.09 21.59
CA LEU A 21 -7.46 -0.70 22.69
C LEU A 21 -6.40 -0.91 23.77
N THR A 22 -6.84 -0.92 25.02
CA THR A 22 -6.10 -1.55 26.12
C THR A 22 -6.56 -3.00 26.26
N SER A 23 -5.70 -3.87 26.81
CA SER A 23 -6.09 -5.26 27.09
C SER A 23 -7.30 -5.34 28.03
N TYR A 24 -7.42 -4.39 28.96
CA TYR A 24 -8.56 -4.27 29.87
C TYR A 24 -9.86 -3.93 29.12
N LYS A 25 -9.84 -2.92 28.24
CA LYS A 25 -11.01 -2.54 27.45
C LYS A 25 -11.45 -3.69 26.54
N PHE A 26 -10.51 -4.33 25.85
CA PHE A 26 -10.79 -5.51 25.03
C PHE A 26 -11.40 -6.65 25.85
N SER A 27 -10.87 -6.92 27.05
CA SER A 27 -11.42 -7.90 27.98
C SER A 27 -12.87 -7.61 28.36
N LYS A 28 -13.22 -6.34 28.60
CA LYS A 28 -14.60 -5.93 28.90
C LYS A 28 -15.56 -6.09 27.71
N ILE A 29 -15.07 -5.90 26.48
CA ILE A 29 -15.89 -6.00 25.27
C ILE A 29 -16.14 -7.46 24.89
N THR A 30 -15.12 -8.31 25.00
CA THR A 30 -15.14 -9.68 24.44
C THR A 30 -15.33 -10.78 25.48
N GLY A 31 -15.15 -10.48 26.76
CA GLY A 31 -15.13 -11.48 27.84
C GLY A 31 -13.81 -12.26 27.96
N VAL A 32 -12.85 -12.05 27.05
CA VAL A 32 -11.52 -12.69 27.15
C VAL A 32 -10.79 -12.20 28.41
N PRO A 33 -10.17 -13.08 29.22
CA PRO A 33 -9.44 -12.65 30.41
C PRO A 33 -8.33 -11.64 30.09
N ASN A 34 -8.23 -10.56 30.86
CA ASN A 34 -7.26 -9.47 30.62
C ASN A 34 -5.81 -9.97 30.47
N ALA A 35 -5.38 -10.94 31.28
CA ALA A 35 -4.04 -11.54 31.18
C ALA A 35 -3.83 -12.30 29.86
N THR A 36 -4.86 -12.93 29.31
CA THR A 36 -4.81 -13.57 28.00
C THR A 36 -4.77 -12.51 26.90
N SER A 37 -5.63 -11.49 26.97
CA SER A 37 -5.62 -10.36 26.04
C SER A 37 -4.25 -9.67 25.96
N TRP A 38 -3.62 -9.42 27.11
CA TRP A 38 -2.28 -8.83 27.18
C TRP A 38 -1.22 -9.70 26.49
N ARG A 39 -1.25 -11.02 26.72
CA ARG A 39 -0.33 -11.96 26.06
C ARG A 39 -0.50 -11.96 24.54
N VAL A 40 -1.74 -12.00 24.06
CA VAL A 40 -2.04 -11.93 22.62
C VAL A 40 -1.61 -10.59 22.04
N PHE A 41 -1.89 -9.47 22.73
CA PHE A 41 -1.49 -8.13 22.26
C PHE A 41 0.04 -8.02 22.13
N ASN A 42 0.81 -8.51 23.10
CA ASN A 42 2.27 -8.49 22.99
C ASN A 42 2.77 -9.35 21.83
N ARG A 43 2.22 -10.56 21.64
CA ARG A 43 2.55 -11.42 20.49
C ARG A 43 2.27 -10.72 19.16
N LEU A 44 1.09 -10.11 19.01
CA LEU A 44 0.73 -9.37 17.79
C LEU A 44 1.59 -8.11 17.60
N ALA A 45 2.07 -7.50 18.69
CA ALA A 45 2.99 -6.37 18.64
C ALA A 45 4.39 -6.79 18.19
N GLU A 46 4.90 -7.93 18.65
CA GLU A 46 6.16 -8.53 18.19
C GLU A 46 6.12 -8.85 16.69
N LEU A 47 4.95 -9.28 16.18
CA LEU A 47 4.71 -9.50 14.75
C LEU A 47 4.54 -8.20 13.94
N GLY A 48 4.55 -7.04 14.62
CA GLY A 48 4.35 -5.72 14.03
C GLY A 48 2.94 -5.50 13.47
N LEU A 49 1.93 -6.25 13.92
CA LEU A 49 0.54 -6.11 13.48
C LEU A 49 -0.18 -5.02 14.26
N ILE A 50 0.14 -4.90 15.54
CA ILE A 50 -0.24 -3.77 16.39
C ILE A 50 1.02 -3.11 16.95
N ARG A 51 0.90 -1.91 17.51
CA ARG A 51 1.99 -1.20 18.17
C ARG A 51 1.53 -0.70 19.53
N LYS A 52 2.40 -0.78 20.54
CA LYS A 52 2.15 -0.18 21.84
C LYS A 52 2.29 1.35 21.74
N ASN A 53 1.41 2.08 22.41
CA ASN A 53 1.48 3.54 22.60
C ASN A 53 1.11 3.88 24.05
N ASP A 54 1.19 5.17 24.41
CA ASP A 54 0.92 5.62 25.79
C ASP A 54 -0.51 5.32 26.27
N LYS A 55 -1.44 5.10 25.32
CA LYS A 55 -2.87 4.86 25.59
C LYS A 55 -3.27 3.39 25.46
N GLY A 56 -2.31 2.48 25.28
CA GLY A 56 -2.55 1.05 25.06
C GLY A 56 -1.87 0.55 23.79
N PHE A 57 -2.65 0.04 22.85
CA PHE A 57 -2.16 -0.48 21.57
C PHE A 57 -2.98 0.10 20.42
N ALA A 58 -2.37 0.19 19.25
CA ALA A 58 -2.99 0.64 18.01
C ALA A 58 -2.70 -0.34 16.87
N ILE A 59 -3.64 -0.48 15.94
CA ILE A 59 -3.39 -1.28 14.73
C ILE A 59 -2.40 -0.58 13.80
N THR A 60 -1.55 -1.37 13.14
CA THR A 60 -0.63 -0.90 12.10
C THR A 60 -1.21 -1.15 10.71
N PRO A 61 -0.70 -0.51 9.63
CA PRO A 61 -1.10 -0.85 8.28
C PRO A 61 -0.87 -2.33 7.95
N ARG A 62 0.24 -2.92 8.44
CA ARG A 62 0.50 -4.35 8.36
C ARG A 62 -0.57 -5.19 9.05
N GLY A 63 -0.99 -4.78 10.26
CA GLY A 63 -2.13 -5.38 10.95
C GLY A 63 -3.38 -5.37 10.08
N VAL A 64 -3.74 -4.22 9.50
CA VAL A 64 -4.93 -4.09 8.67
C VAL A 64 -4.90 -5.02 7.45
N VAL A 65 -3.77 -5.09 6.72
CA VAL A 65 -3.63 -6.03 5.60
C VAL A 65 -3.80 -7.47 6.08
N ILE A 66 -3.08 -7.86 7.14
CA ILE A 66 -3.15 -9.23 7.66
C ILE A 66 -4.58 -9.58 8.13
N THR A 67 -5.29 -8.65 8.77
CA THR A 67 -6.71 -8.83 9.11
C THR A 67 -7.55 -9.06 7.87
N TYR A 68 -7.43 -8.20 6.85
CA TYR A 68 -8.18 -8.32 5.59
C TYR A 68 -7.98 -9.69 4.93
N LEU A 69 -6.76 -10.23 4.98
CA LEU A 69 -6.40 -11.52 4.38
C LEU A 69 -6.95 -12.75 5.12
N HIS A 70 -7.23 -12.64 6.42
CA HIS A 70 -7.60 -13.78 7.25
C HIS A 70 -9.03 -13.73 7.80
N THR A 71 -9.67 -12.56 7.81
CA THR A 71 -11.07 -12.45 8.24
C THR A 71 -12.03 -12.98 7.19
N ASN A 72 -13.10 -13.64 7.64
CA ASN A 72 -14.24 -14.04 6.81
C ASN A 72 -15.38 -13.01 6.86
N LYS A 73 -15.26 -11.95 7.67
CA LYS A 73 -16.32 -10.96 7.90
C LYS A 73 -16.23 -9.83 6.87
N GLU A 74 -17.20 -9.77 5.96
CA GLU A 74 -17.22 -8.78 4.87
C GLU A 74 -17.30 -7.32 5.36
N ASN A 75 -18.00 -7.06 6.47
CA ASN A 75 -18.01 -5.73 7.09
C ASN A 75 -16.62 -5.32 7.59
N ILE A 76 -15.85 -6.24 8.17
CA ILE A 76 -14.47 -5.98 8.59
C ILE A 76 -13.57 -5.74 7.38
N LYS A 77 -13.70 -6.54 6.31
CA LYS A 77 -12.93 -6.32 5.07
C LYS A 77 -13.14 -4.92 4.50
N LYS A 78 -14.40 -4.44 4.47
CA LYS A 78 -14.70 -3.06 4.04
C LYS A 78 -14.03 -2.03 4.94
N SER A 79 -14.11 -2.19 6.26
CA SER A 79 -13.41 -1.32 7.21
C SER A 79 -11.89 -1.34 7.04
N CYS A 80 -11.29 -2.50 6.73
CA CYS A 80 -9.87 -2.60 6.43
C CYS A 80 -9.47 -1.76 5.21
N LEU A 81 -10.24 -1.83 4.11
CA LEU A 81 -9.98 -1.04 2.90
C LEU A 81 -10.02 0.46 3.20
N SER A 82 -11.05 0.91 3.93
CA SER A 82 -11.19 2.31 4.34
C SER A 82 -10.03 2.79 5.23
N LEU A 83 -9.58 1.95 6.15
CA LEU A 83 -8.43 2.26 7.00
C LEU A 83 -7.11 2.27 6.23
N LEU A 84 -6.90 1.32 5.32
CA LEU A 84 -5.70 1.29 4.48
C LEU A 84 -5.60 2.53 3.59
N LYS A 85 -6.72 3.01 3.04
CA LYS A 85 -6.74 4.29 2.32
C LYS A 85 -6.15 5.42 3.15
N LYS A 86 -6.57 5.54 4.41
CA LYS A 86 -6.08 6.57 5.34
C LYS A 86 -4.61 6.35 5.69
N PHE A 87 -4.23 5.12 6.04
CA PHE A 87 -2.86 4.80 6.45
C PHE A 87 -1.84 4.94 5.33
N TRP A 88 -2.21 4.60 4.11
CA TRP A 88 -1.33 4.70 2.94
C TRP A 88 -1.49 6.02 2.19
N ASN A 89 -2.35 6.92 2.67
CA ASN A 89 -2.71 8.16 1.99
C ASN A 89 -3.10 7.94 0.52
N TYR A 90 -3.85 6.86 0.27
CA TYR A 90 -4.28 6.46 -1.07
C TYR A 90 -5.59 7.17 -1.44
N ASN A 91 -5.55 7.91 -2.55
CA ASN A 91 -6.64 8.80 -2.96
C ASN A 91 -7.66 8.13 -3.89
N GLY A 92 -7.37 6.94 -4.42
CA GLY A 92 -8.28 6.22 -5.30
C GLY A 92 -9.43 5.52 -4.57
N ASN A 93 -10.16 4.65 -5.27
CA ASN A 93 -11.36 4.01 -4.72
C ASN A 93 -11.03 2.70 -3.97
N GLU A 94 -11.94 2.22 -3.13
CA GLU A 94 -11.72 1.00 -2.32
C GLU A 94 -11.74 -0.29 -3.15
N GLU A 95 -12.40 -0.31 -4.31
CA GLU A 95 -12.45 -1.49 -5.19
C GLU A 95 -11.09 -1.72 -5.89
N ASP A 96 -10.41 -0.64 -6.28
CA ASP A 96 -9.04 -0.69 -6.79
C ASP A 96 -8.11 -1.28 -5.72
N LEU A 97 -8.26 -0.83 -4.47
CA LEU A 97 -7.47 -1.31 -3.35
C LEU A 97 -7.75 -2.78 -3.01
N LYS A 98 -9.01 -3.21 -3.08
CA LYS A 98 -9.42 -4.62 -2.95
C LYS A 98 -8.74 -5.48 -4.01
N SER A 99 -8.82 -5.07 -5.27
CA SER A 99 -8.18 -5.78 -6.39
C SER A 99 -6.66 -5.85 -6.20
N PHE A 100 -6.04 -4.78 -5.71
CA PHE A 100 -4.63 -4.75 -5.37
C PHE A 100 -4.27 -5.78 -4.28
N LEU A 101 -5.01 -5.83 -3.17
CA LEU A 101 -4.75 -6.81 -2.10
C LEU A 101 -4.94 -8.26 -2.56
N GLU A 102 -5.96 -8.53 -3.37
CA GLU A 102 -6.18 -9.85 -3.97
C GLU A 102 -5.05 -10.25 -4.94
N ASP A 103 -4.51 -9.30 -5.72
CA ASP A 103 -3.37 -9.57 -6.60
C ASP A 103 -2.08 -9.80 -5.80
N ILE A 104 -1.88 -9.10 -4.66
CA ILE A 104 -0.83 -9.45 -3.70
C ILE A 104 -0.96 -10.91 -3.27
N CYS A 105 -2.15 -11.37 -2.89
CA CYS A 105 -2.35 -12.77 -2.48
C CYS A 105 -1.95 -13.74 -3.58
N LYS A 106 -2.36 -13.49 -4.82
CA LYS A 106 -2.04 -14.35 -5.96
C LYS A 106 -0.53 -14.41 -6.18
N VAL A 107 0.16 -13.27 -6.15
CA VAL A 107 1.62 -13.19 -6.30
C VAL A 107 2.35 -13.89 -5.15
N LEU A 108 1.92 -13.69 -3.90
CA LEU A 108 2.54 -14.37 -2.76
C LEU A 108 2.35 -15.89 -2.82
N LYS A 109 1.16 -16.36 -3.21
CA LYS A 109 0.88 -17.78 -3.41
C LYS A 109 1.76 -18.38 -4.51
N SER A 110 1.90 -17.72 -5.65
CA SER A 110 2.73 -18.23 -6.75
C SER A 110 4.22 -18.30 -6.37
N LEU A 111 4.68 -17.37 -5.51
CA LEU A 111 6.03 -17.35 -4.97
C LEU A 111 6.24 -18.23 -3.73
N LYS A 112 5.17 -18.89 -3.23
CA LYS A 112 5.19 -19.62 -1.94
C LYS A 112 5.68 -18.78 -0.77
N LEU A 113 5.40 -17.47 -0.78
CA LEU A 113 5.76 -16.53 0.26
C LEU A 113 4.62 -16.33 1.25
N SER A 114 4.97 -16.19 2.53
CA SER A 114 4.01 -15.83 3.56
C SER A 114 3.76 -14.32 3.54
N PRO A 115 2.51 -13.84 3.70
CA PRO A 115 2.24 -12.41 3.87
C PRO A 115 3.04 -11.74 5.00
N PHE A 116 3.42 -12.52 6.02
CA PHE A 116 4.23 -12.03 7.14
C PHE A 116 5.67 -11.64 6.76
N THR A 117 6.17 -12.00 5.58
CA THR A 117 7.50 -11.58 5.12
C THR A 117 7.48 -10.19 4.47
N ILE A 118 6.30 -9.61 4.24
CA ILE A 118 6.16 -8.35 3.50
C ILE A 118 6.02 -7.16 4.47
N CYS A 119 6.69 -6.05 4.15
CA CYS A 119 6.55 -4.79 4.87
C CYS A 119 5.36 -3.98 4.35
N PHE A 120 4.16 -4.27 4.88
CA PHE A 120 2.93 -3.53 4.54
C PHE A 120 2.81 -2.15 5.20
N ASN A 121 3.72 -1.80 6.12
CA ASN A 121 3.74 -0.48 6.75
C ASN A 121 4.18 0.63 5.78
N GLN A 122 4.91 0.28 4.72
CA GLN A 122 5.36 1.20 3.69
C GLN A 122 4.72 0.79 2.34
N PRO A 123 3.68 1.49 1.85
CA PRO A 123 2.94 1.07 0.66
C PRO A 123 3.85 0.98 -0.58
N VAL A 124 4.87 1.84 -0.68
CA VAL A 124 5.83 1.82 -1.79
C VAL A 124 6.57 0.48 -1.90
N THR A 125 6.93 -0.16 -0.78
CA THR A 125 7.63 -1.45 -0.79
C THR A 125 6.77 -2.53 -1.44
N VAL A 126 5.47 -2.52 -1.15
CA VAL A 126 4.50 -3.46 -1.70
C VAL A 126 4.23 -3.16 -3.18
N ALA A 127 4.08 -1.89 -3.53
CA ALA A 127 3.91 -1.44 -4.91
C ALA A 127 5.12 -1.82 -5.78
N THR A 128 6.35 -1.61 -5.31
CA THR A 128 7.57 -2.01 -6.02
C THR A 128 7.67 -3.52 -6.21
N MET A 129 7.34 -4.31 -5.18
CA MET A 129 7.30 -5.77 -5.31
C MET A 129 6.35 -6.21 -6.44
N LEU A 130 5.15 -5.63 -6.48
CA LEU A 130 4.14 -5.96 -7.49
C LEU A 130 4.47 -5.39 -8.87
N TYR A 131 5.12 -4.23 -8.93
CA TYR A 131 5.51 -3.59 -10.18
C TYR A 131 6.45 -4.47 -11.03
N ASN A 132 7.28 -5.31 -10.40
CA ASN A 132 8.07 -6.31 -11.13
C ASN A 132 7.24 -7.39 -11.85
N ARG A 133 5.94 -7.43 -11.61
CA ARG A 133 4.98 -8.36 -12.25
C ARG A 133 3.82 -7.61 -12.93
N ILE A 134 4.04 -6.33 -13.29
CA ILE A 134 2.96 -5.42 -13.68
C ILE A 134 2.08 -5.95 -14.81
N GLU A 135 2.66 -6.68 -15.77
CA GLU A 135 1.93 -7.26 -16.92
C GLU A 135 0.88 -8.29 -16.51
N SER A 136 1.07 -8.96 -15.37
CA SER A 136 0.13 -9.96 -14.85
C SER A 136 -0.95 -9.39 -13.94
N LEU A 137 -0.90 -8.09 -13.64
CA LEU A 137 -1.82 -7.45 -12.70
C LEU A 137 -3.03 -6.86 -13.42
N ARG A 138 -4.13 -6.77 -12.68
CA ARG A 138 -5.33 -6.04 -13.12
C ARG A 138 -5.07 -4.54 -13.25
N GLU A 139 -5.82 -3.87 -14.11
CA GLU A 139 -5.73 -2.41 -14.29
C GLU A 139 -6.01 -1.65 -12.98
N GLU A 140 -6.94 -2.16 -12.17
CA GLU A 140 -7.20 -1.70 -10.80
C GLU A 140 -5.92 -1.62 -9.96
N SER A 141 -5.17 -2.72 -9.92
CA SER A 141 -3.91 -2.83 -9.19
C SER A 141 -2.84 -1.91 -9.76
N LYS A 142 -2.77 -1.77 -11.09
CA LYS A 142 -1.87 -0.81 -11.77
C LYS A 142 -2.17 0.63 -11.36
N ARG A 143 -3.46 1.00 -11.21
CA ARG A 143 -3.86 2.32 -10.70
C ARG A 143 -3.41 2.56 -9.27
N VAL A 144 -3.51 1.56 -8.39
CA VAL A 144 -3.01 1.66 -7.01
C VAL A 144 -1.49 1.87 -6.98
N ILE A 145 -0.73 1.07 -7.74
CA ILE A 145 0.73 1.18 -7.82
C ILE A 145 1.15 2.57 -8.30
N ALA A 146 0.52 3.06 -9.36
CA ALA A 146 0.82 4.38 -9.90
C ALA A 146 0.54 5.50 -8.90
N ASP A 147 -0.58 5.45 -8.17
CA ASP A 147 -0.90 6.48 -7.18
C ASP A 147 0.12 6.46 -6.02
N ILE A 148 0.48 5.27 -5.53
CA ILE A 148 1.52 5.10 -4.51
C ILE A 148 2.84 5.70 -4.99
N PHE A 149 3.26 5.40 -6.22
CA PHE A 149 4.51 5.94 -6.77
C PHE A 149 4.46 7.46 -6.96
N LEU A 150 3.38 8.02 -7.51
CA LEU A 150 3.23 9.47 -7.69
C LEU A 150 3.15 10.25 -6.38
N ASN A 151 2.69 9.62 -5.30
CA ASN A 151 2.65 10.22 -3.97
C ASN A 151 4.00 10.07 -3.23
N PHE A 152 4.80 9.05 -3.56
CA PHE A 152 6.05 8.76 -2.87
C PHE A 152 7.28 9.36 -3.56
N PHE A 153 7.38 9.25 -4.88
CA PHE A 153 8.56 9.68 -5.64
C PHE A 153 8.40 11.10 -6.19
N PRO A 154 9.53 11.84 -6.35
CA PRO A 154 9.53 13.10 -7.07
C PRO A 154 8.96 12.92 -8.48
N SER A 155 8.11 13.85 -8.87
CA SER A 155 7.42 13.84 -10.15
C SER A 155 7.41 15.25 -10.72
N VAL A 156 7.28 15.34 -12.03
CA VAL A 156 7.27 16.59 -12.79
C VAL A 156 5.88 16.81 -13.40
N ASP A 157 5.52 18.08 -13.54
CA ASP A 157 4.35 18.48 -14.31
C ASP A 157 4.79 18.79 -15.75
N LEU A 158 4.24 18.02 -16.69
CA LEU A 158 4.44 18.22 -18.12
C LEU A 158 3.60 19.40 -18.62
N SER A 159 3.97 19.97 -19.77
CA SER A 159 3.31 21.15 -20.36
C SER A 159 1.80 21.00 -20.61
N ASN A 160 1.33 19.77 -20.78
CA ASN A 160 -0.09 19.44 -20.94
C ASN A 160 -0.84 19.25 -19.62
N GLY A 161 -0.19 19.52 -18.48
CA GLY A 161 -0.74 19.34 -17.13
C GLY A 161 -0.88 17.88 -16.72
N CYS A 162 -0.18 16.96 -17.39
CA CYS A 162 0.01 15.59 -16.94
C CYS A 162 1.15 15.55 -15.92
N LYS A 163 1.04 14.70 -14.90
CA LYS A 163 2.07 14.51 -13.89
C LYS A 163 2.81 13.21 -14.15
N ALA A 164 4.14 13.20 -14.13
CA ALA A 164 4.93 12.02 -14.49
C ALA A 164 6.18 11.82 -13.65
N ILE A 165 6.58 10.56 -13.46
CA ILE A 165 7.91 10.15 -13.01
C ILE A 165 8.66 9.68 -14.25
N ILE A 166 9.72 10.38 -14.61
CA ILE A 166 10.50 10.09 -15.82
C ILE A 166 11.65 9.14 -15.47
N SER A 167 11.87 8.16 -16.34
CA SER A 167 13.03 7.25 -16.31
C SER A 167 13.58 7.11 -17.73
N TYR A 168 14.70 6.40 -17.86
CA TYR A 168 15.35 6.10 -19.13
C TYR A 168 15.44 4.59 -19.31
N ASP A 169 15.17 4.12 -20.52
CA ASP A 169 15.37 2.71 -20.86
C ASP A 169 16.85 2.40 -21.11
N ASN A 170 17.14 1.16 -21.48
CA ASN A 170 18.51 0.69 -21.73
C ASN A 170 19.17 1.36 -22.96
N GLU A 171 18.40 2.03 -23.82
CA GLU A 171 18.88 2.78 -24.98
C GLU A 171 19.02 4.29 -24.67
N GLY A 172 18.76 4.71 -23.43
CA GLY A 172 18.77 6.10 -23.03
C GLY A 172 17.57 6.90 -23.53
N LYS A 173 16.51 6.24 -23.99
CA LYS A 173 15.27 6.91 -24.42
C LYS A 173 14.40 7.20 -23.20
N PRO A 174 13.93 8.45 -23.02
CA PRO A 174 13.11 8.80 -21.88
C PRO A 174 11.70 8.22 -21.99
N TYR A 175 11.16 7.75 -20.87
CA TYR A 175 9.81 7.25 -20.74
C TYR A 175 9.20 7.61 -19.38
N ALA A 176 7.88 7.54 -19.25
CA ALA A 176 7.22 7.66 -17.96
C ALA A 176 7.21 6.30 -17.27
N LEU A 177 7.95 6.19 -16.16
CA LEU A 177 7.80 5.08 -15.23
C LEU A 177 6.35 5.00 -14.75
N VAL A 178 5.81 6.17 -14.38
CA VAL A 178 4.40 6.40 -14.05
C VAL A 178 3.97 7.74 -14.62
N ALA A 179 2.75 7.80 -15.17
CA ALA A 179 2.11 9.06 -15.53
C ALA A 179 0.64 9.08 -15.10
N ARG A 180 0.20 10.22 -14.56
CA ARG A 180 -1.21 10.59 -14.50
C ARG A 180 -1.51 11.48 -15.72
N CYS A 181 -1.93 10.84 -16.80
CA CYS A 181 -2.30 11.50 -18.04
C CYS A 181 -3.72 12.05 -17.95
N ARG A 182 -3.95 13.29 -18.39
CA ARG A 182 -5.31 13.88 -18.44
C ARG A 182 -6.23 13.17 -19.42
N LYS A 183 -5.70 12.65 -20.53
CA LYS A 183 -6.49 12.03 -21.60
C LYS A 183 -6.70 10.54 -21.40
N GLU A 184 -5.64 9.84 -20.99
CA GLU A 184 -5.63 8.38 -20.95
C GLU A 184 -5.64 7.81 -19.52
N GLY A 185 -5.77 8.68 -18.52
CA GLY A 185 -5.71 8.29 -17.11
C GLY A 185 -4.31 7.86 -16.69
N VAL A 186 -4.25 6.90 -15.76
CA VAL A 186 -2.99 6.40 -15.21
C VAL A 186 -2.30 5.48 -16.22
N LYS A 187 -0.99 5.67 -16.38
CA LYS A 187 -0.11 4.84 -17.21
C LYS A 187 1.14 4.45 -16.45
N LEU A 188 1.65 3.26 -16.75
CA LEU A 188 2.93 2.73 -16.29
C LEU A 188 3.75 2.33 -17.52
N ASN A 189 5.07 2.50 -17.47
CA ASN A 189 5.98 2.14 -18.57
C ASN A 189 5.56 2.71 -19.92
N TYR A 190 5.27 4.02 -19.95
CA TYR A 190 4.62 4.66 -21.08
C TYR A 190 5.53 5.66 -21.78
N TYR A 191 5.71 5.48 -23.09
CA TYR A 191 6.43 6.44 -23.93
C TYR A 191 5.48 7.55 -24.38
N CYS A 192 5.81 8.80 -24.02
CA CYS A 192 5.01 9.96 -24.36
C CYS A 192 5.86 11.04 -25.02
N PRO A 193 5.48 11.58 -26.19
CA PRO A 193 6.24 12.64 -26.86
C PRO A 193 6.40 13.91 -26.02
N GLU A 194 5.48 14.18 -25.08
CA GLU A 194 5.54 15.34 -24.19
C GLU A 194 6.72 15.26 -23.20
N ILE A 195 7.20 14.05 -22.89
CA ILE A 195 8.37 13.86 -22.02
C ILE A 195 9.63 14.36 -22.72
N SER A 196 9.84 13.97 -23.99
CA SER A 196 10.99 14.43 -24.77
C SER A 196 10.98 15.94 -24.95
N LYS A 197 9.80 16.55 -25.15
CA LYS A 197 9.67 18.02 -25.22
C LYS A 197 10.03 18.70 -23.90
N TYR A 198 9.57 18.15 -22.77
CA TYR A 198 9.87 18.67 -21.43
C TYR A 198 11.39 18.64 -21.15
N LEU A 199 12.03 17.50 -21.38
CA LEU A 199 13.47 17.34 -21.17
C LEU A 199 14.31 18.22 -22.10
N GLY A 200 13.89 18.38 -23.36
CA GLY A 200 14.56 19.28 -24.30
C GLY A 200 14.56 20.74 -23.83
N LYS A 201 13.43 21.21 -23.27
CA LYS A 201 13.35 22.56 -22.66
C LYS A 201 14.25 22.69 -21.43
N MET A 202 14.20 21.73 -20.51
CA MET A 202 15.05 21.74 -19.31
C MET A 202 16.54 21.77 -19.65
N ASN A 203 16.98 20.97 -20.62
CA ASN A 203 18.38 20.95 -21.04
C ASN A 203 18.81 22.31 -21.62
N ASN A 204 17.96 22.95 -22.42
CA ASN A 204 18.25 24.29 -22.94
C ASN A 204 18.35 25.34 -21.82
N GLU A 205 17.46 25.29 -20.84
CA GLU A 205 17.50 26.20 -19.67
C GLU A 205 18.74 25.99 -18.80
N LEU A 206 19.18 24.73 -18.63
CA LEU A 206 20.41 24.41 -17.91
C LEU A 206 21.65 24.93 -18.65
N LEU A 207 21.72 24.75 -19.97
CA LEU A 207 22.81 25.27 -20.79
C LEU A 207 22.89 26.80 -20.74
N GLN A 208 21.74 27.49 -20.75
CA GLN A 208 21.70 28.95 -20.62
C GLN A 208 22.18 29.47 -19.26
N LYS A 209 22.16 28.66 -18.20
CA LYS A 209 22.64 29.04 -16.86
C LYS A 209 24.14 28.79 -16.66
N LEU A 210 24.77 28.04 -17.56
CA LEU A 210 26.20 27.73 -17.53
C LEU A 210 27.04 28.71 -18.36
N HIS A 211 26.39 29.57 -19.15
CA HIS A 211 26.97 30.68 -19.91
C HIS A 211 26.60 32.02 -19.29
#